data_AF-K1XIX0-F1
#
_entry.id   AF-K1XIX0-F1
#
_cell.length_a   1.000
_cell.length_b   1.000
_cell.length_c   1.000
_cell.angle_alpha   90.00
_cell.angle_beta   90.00
_cell.angle_gamma   90.00
#
_symmetry.space_group_name_H-M   'P 1'
#
loop_
_entity.id
_entity.type
_entity.pdbx_description
1 polymer ?
#
loop_
_entity_poly.entity_id
_entity_poly.type
_entity_poly.pdbx_seq_one_letter_code
_entity_poly.pdbx_strand_id
1 'polypeptide(L)'
;MHLNLTPHISSPTIISSLAWNAVRDSLEKSGKKELVNYIESVKVTDTRITIKTGKPIVNMELSNYKEAIKGRIEEGFQMFGIVKTERKIVFI
;
A
#
# COMPACT_ATOMS: atom_id res chain seq x y z
N MET A 1 9.59 -7.57 -28.21
CA MET A 1 8.14 -7.49 -27.93
C MET A 1 7.93 -6.41 -26.88
N HIS A 2 7.46 -5.22 -27.28
CA HIS A 2 7.10 -4.17 -26.32
C HIS A 2 5.74 -4.56 -25.73
N LEU A 3 5.72 -5.04 -24.49
CA LEU A 3 4.48 -5.22 -23.74
C LEU A 3 3.91 -3.83 -23.45
N ASN A 4 3.00 -3.37 -24.31
CA ASN A 4 2.32 -2.10 -24.15
C ASN A 4 1.23 -2.27 -23.06
N LEU A 5 1.64 -2.19 -21.79
CA LEU A 5 0.80 -2.43 -20.61
C LEU A 5 -0.03 -1.20 -20.18
N THR A 6 0.06 -0.09 -20.91
CA THR A 6 -0.45 1.23 -20.55
C THR A 6 -1.95 1.33 -20.20
N PRO A 7 -2.89 0.56 -20.82
CA PRO A 7 -4.30 0.67 -20.42
C PRO A 7 -4.69 -0.23 -19.22
N HIS A 8 -3.86 -1.22 -18.85
CA HIS A 8 -4.22 -2.18 -17.79
C HIS A 8 -3.69 -1.81 -16.41
N ILE A 9 -2.56 -1.08 -16.32
CA ILE A 9 -1.91 -0.72 -15.04
C ILE A 9 -2.78 0.24 -14.21
N SER A 10 -3.72 0.95 -14.86
CA SER A 10 -4.68 1.86 -14.21
C SER A 10 -5.85 1.14 -13.51
N SER A 11 -5.93 -0.20 -13.57
CA SER A 11 -6.98 -0.94 -12.89
C SER A 11 -6.85 -0.79 -11.37
N PRO A 12 -7.90 -0.34 -10.65
CA PRO A 12 -7.88 -0.18 -9.20
C PRO A 12 -7.44 -1.44 -8.46
N THR A 13 -7.72 -2.62 -9.01
CA THR A 13 -7.33 -3.92 -8.46
C THR A 13 -5.82 -4.13 -8.51
N ILE A 14 -5.17 -3.73 -9.60
CA ILE A 14 -3.71 -3.86 -9.76
C ILE A 14 -3.01 -2.88 -8.82
N ILE A 15 -3.46 -1.62 -8.79
CA ILE A 15 -2.91 -0.59 -7.90
C ILE A 15 -3.05 -0.99 -6.43
N SER A 16 -4.22 -1.52 -6.05
CA SER A 16 -4.47 -2.01 -4.69
C SER A 16 -3.60 -3.23 -4.34
N SER A 17 -3.37 -4.14 -5.30
CA SER A 17 -2.47 -5.29 -5.13
C SER A 17 -1.00 -4.85 -4.97
N LEU A 18 -0.56 -3.85 -5.73
CA LEU A 18 0.78 -3.28 -5.59
C LEU A 18 0.97 -2.61 -4.23
N ALA A 19 -0.01 -1.81 -3.80
CA ALA A 19 0.02 -1.21 -2.48
C ALA A 19 0.00 -2.27 -1.36
N TRP A 20 -0.80 -3.33 -1.50
CA TRP A 20 -0.81 -4.46 -0.57
C TRP A 20 0.56 -5.10 -0.43
N ASN A 21 1.21 -5.41 -1.55
CA ASN A 21 2.54 -6.00 -1.56
C ASN A 21 3.59 -5.07 -0.90
N ALA A 22 3.51 -3.77 -1.17
CA ALA A 22 4.40 -2.78 -0.57
C ALA A 22 4.19 -2.64 0.95
N VAL A 23 2.94 -2.65 1.43
CA VAL A 23 2.62 -2.67 2.87
C VAL A 23 3.22 -3.92 3.52
N ARG A 24 3.03 -5.09 2.92
CA ARG A 24 3.57 -6.36 3.44
C ARG A 24 5.10 -6.35 3.52
N ASP A 25 5.77 -5.91 2.45
CA ASP A 25 7.23 -5.80 2.40
C ASP A 25 7.76 -4.82 3.45
N SER A 26 7.10 -3.67 3.62
CA SER A 26 7.48 -2.69 4.65
C SER A 26 7.38 -3.28 6.05
N LEU A 27 6.28 -3.96 6.39
CA LEU A 27 6.10 -4.58 7.70
C LEU A 27 7.05 -5.74 7.95
N GLU A 28 7.36 -6.54 6.92
CA GLU A 28 8.35 -7.61 7.03
C GLU A 28 9.75 -7.05 7.31
N LYS A 29 10.16 -5.99 6.62
CA LYS A 29 11.44 -5.30 6.86
C LYS A 29 11.52 -4.63 8.23
N SER A 30 10.40 -4.17 8.77
CA SER A 30 10.32 -3.63 10.13
C SER A 30 10.22 -4.70 11.22
N GLY A 31 10.29 -5.99 10.88
CA GLY A 31 10.18 -7.09 11.84
C GLY A 31 8.77 -7.27 12.42
N LYS A 32 7.74 -6.71 11.77
CA LYS A 32 6.34 -6.70 12.21
C LYS A 32 5.43 -7.47 11.26
N LYS A 33 5.95 -8.57 10.71
CA LYS A 33 5.21 -9.46 9.79
C LYS A 33 3.88 -9.94 10.39
N GLU A 34 3.80 -10.11 11.70
CA GLU A 34 2.56 -10.48 12.41
C GLU A 34 1.40 -9.49 12.18
N LEU A 35 1.70 -8.20 11.99
CA LEU A 35 0.68 -7.17 11.77
C LEU A 35 -0.07 -7.37 10.44
N VAL A 36 0.57 -8.01 9.46
CA VAL A 36 -0.02 -8.32 8.14
C VAL A 36 -1.26 -9.18 8.29
N ASN A 37 -1.28 -10.11 9.26
CA ASN A 37 -2.41 -11.03 9.49
C ASN A 37 -3.69 -10.32 9.94
N TYR A 38 -3.57 -9.08 10.42
CA TYR A 38 -4.70 -8.28 10.88
C TYR A 38 -5.18 -7.27 9.84
N ILE A 39 -4.47 -7.13 8.71
CA ILE A 39 -4.89 -6.25 7.63
C ILE A 39 -5.94 -7.01 6.80
N GLU A 40 -7.13 -6.44 6.68
CA GLU A 40 -8.23 -7.03 5.92
C GLU A 40 -8.21 -6.60 4.45
N SER A 41 -7.85 -5.34 4.18
CA SER A 41 -7.77 -4.83 2.81
C SER A 41 -6.91 -3.58 2.70
N VAL A 42 -6.33 -3.38 1.53
CA VAL A 42 -5.68 -2.12 1.13
C VAL A 42 -6.39 -1.61 -0.11
N LYS A 43 -6.92 -0.39 -0.04
CA LYS A 43 -7.61 0.28 -1.14
C LYS A 43 -6.88 1.56 -1.51
N VAL A 44 -6.67 1.76 -2.80
CA VAL A 44 -6.01 2.95 -3.32
C VAL A 44 -6.99 3.75 -4.15
N THR A 45 -7.02 5.05 -3.89
CA THR A 45 -7.74 6.07 -4.65
C THR A 45 -6.76 7.16 -5.06
N ASP A 46 -7.21 8.13 -5.84
CA ASP A 46 -6.37 9.25 -6.28
C ASP A 46 -5.78 10.05 -5.13
N THR A 47 -6.51 10.20 -4.02
CA THR A 47 -6.14 11.07 -2.90
C THR A 47 -5.79 10.30 -1.62
N ARG A 48 -6.14 9.02 -1.54
CA ARG A 48 -6.04 8.25 -0.29
C ARG A 48 -5.64 6.80 -0.51
N ILE A 49 -4.80 6.29 0.38
CA ILE A 49 -4.54 4.87 0.59
C ILE A 49 -5.20 4.49 1.91
N THR A 50 -6.13 3.55 1.86
CA THR A 50 -6.87 3.06 3.03
C THR A 50 -6.37 1.67 3.38
N ILE A 51 -5.91 1.48 4.61
CA ILE A 51 -5.49 0.18 5.13
C ILE A 51 -6.50 -0.19 6.22
N LYS A 52 -7.37 -1.14 5.92
CA LYS A 52 -8.39 -1.61 6.86
C LYS A 52 -7.82 -2.73 7.71
N THR A 53 -7.98 -2.65 9.03
CA THR A 53 -7.59 -3.73 9.94
C THR A 53 -8.77 -4.30 10.71
N GLY A 54 -8.64 -5.55 11.15
CA GLY A 54 -9.66 -6.20 11.96
C GLY A 54 -9.63 -5.79 13.45
N LYS A 55 -8.66 -4.98 13.88
CA LYS A 55 -8.46 -4.62 15.30
C LYS A 55 -7.98 -3.17 15.46
N PRO A 56 -8.66 -2.31 16.23
CA PRO A 56 -8.26 -0.91 16.44
C PRO A 56 -6.83 -0.73 16.97
N ILE A 57 -6.36 -1.64 17.83
CA ILE A 57 -4.99 -1.60 18.36
C ILE A 57 -3.93 -1.73 17.26
N VAL A 58 -4.25 -2.46 16.18
CA VAL A 58 -3.36 -2.62 15.03
C VAL A 58 -3.28 -1.32 14.23
N ASN A 59 -4.36 -0.53 14.16
CA ASN A 59 -4.31 0.79 13.52
C ASN A 59 -3.31 1.73 14.21
N MET A 60 -3.25 1.70 15.54
CA MET A 60 -2.25 2.45 16.31
C MET A 60 -0.84 1.95 16.01
N GLU A 61 -0.61 0.64 16.06
CA GLU A 61 0.70 0.06 15.78
C GLU A 61 1.17 0.37 14.35
N LEU A 62 0.31 0.23 13.35
CA LEU A 62 0.62 0.56 11.96
C LEU A 62 0.92 2.06 11.77
N SER A 63 0.33 2.93 12.60
CA SER A 63 0.61 4.36 12.55
C SER A 63 2.07 4.69 12.89
N ASN A 64 2.72 3.88 13.74
CA ASN A 64 4.15 4.01 14.03
C ASN A 64 5.05 3.71 12.82
N TYR A 65 4.53 2.96 11.83
CA TYR A 65 5.24 2.61 10.60
C TYR A 65 4.73 3.36 9.37
N LYS A 66 3.87 4.37 9.56
CA LYS A 66 3.17 5.07 8.48
C LYS A 66 4.12 5.60 7.41
N GLU A 67 5.23 6.22 7.80
CA GLU A 67 6.18 6.81 6.86
C GLU A 67 6.94 5.74 6.06
N ALA A 68 7.37 4.66 6.72
CA ALA A 68 8.02 3.53 6.06
C ALA A 68 7.08 2.84 5.06
N ILE A 69 5.83 2.63 5.45
CA ILE A 69 4.78 2.07 4.58
C ILE A 69 4.55 3.01 3.40
N LYS A 70 4.44 4.32 3.63
CA LYS A 70 4.26 5.32 2.58
C LYS A 70 5.40 5.29 1.58
N GLY A 71 6.64 5.39 2.05
CA GLY A 71 7.82 5.35 1.20
C GLY A 71 7.82 4.11 0.32
N ARG A 72 7.51 2.94 0.91
CA ARG A 72 7.52 1.69 0.17
C ARG A 72 6.43 1.58 -0.90
N ILE A 73 5.23 2.10 -0.61
CA ILE A 73 4.14 2.16 -1.59
C ILE A 73 4.50 3.13 -2.73
N GLU A 74 5.06 4.29 -2.42
CA GLU A 74 5.47 5.28 -3.42
C GLU A 74 6.59 4.75 -4.32
N GLU A 75 7.60 4.06 -3.76
CA GLU A 75 8.62 3.36 -4.54
C GLU A 75 8.01 2.33 -5.48
N GLY A 76 7.09 1.49 -4.97
CA GLY A 76 6.39 0.50 -5.77
C GLY A 76 5.58 1.14 -6.92
N PHE A 77 4.90 2.25 -6.66
CA PHE A 77 4.18 2.98 -7.69
C PHE A 77 5.09 3.57 -8.76
N GLN A 78 6.22 4.15 -8.36
CA GLN A 78 7.21 4.69 -9.30
C GLN A 78 7.78 3.61 -10.23
N MET A 79 8.10 2.42 -9.70
CA MET A 79 8.61 1.30 -10.51
C MET A 79 7.63 0.82 -11.58
N PHE A 80 6.33 0.96 -11.33
CA PHE A 80 5.26 0.54 -12.25
C PHE A 80 4.67 1.70 -13.08
N GLY A 81 5.30 2.88 -13.06
CA GLY A 81 4.84 4.04 -13.83
C GLY A 81 3.52 4.65 -13.34
N ILE A 82 3.10 4.36 -12.11
CA ILE A 82 1.93 4.96 -11.49
C ILE A 82 2.30 6.37 -11.05
N VAL A 83 1.56 7.36 -11.55
CA VAL A 83 1.83 8.78 -11.28
C VAL A 83 1.87 9.04 -9.77
N LYS A 84 2.92 9.76 -9.35
CA LYS A 84 3.09 10.24 -7.98
C LYS A 84 2.08 11.35 -7.72
N THR A 85 0.97 10.97 -7.10
CA THR A 85 0.03 11.89 -6.45
C THR A 85 0.26 11.87 -4.94
N GLU A 86 0.06 13.02 -4.30
CA GLU A 86 0.14 13.12 -2.84
C GLU A 86 -1.05 12.38 -2.21
N ARG A 87 -0.84 11.10 -1.90
CA ARG A 87 -1.86 10.24 -1.28
C ARG A 87 -1.70 10.22 0.23
N LYS A 88 -2.78 10.46 0.95
CA LYS A 88 -2.83 10.32 2.42
C LYS A 88 -3.03 8.86 2.81
N ILE A 89 -2.20 8.33 3.70
CA ILE A 89 -2.42 7.01 4.31
C ILE A 89 -3.33 7.16 5.52
N VAL A 90 -4.39 6.35 5.55
CA VAL A 90 -5.35 6.26 6.65
C VAL A 90 -5.52 4.79 7.05
N PHE A 91 -5.44 4.53 8.35
CA PHE A 91 -5.73 3.25 8.96
C PHE A 91 -7.15 3.29 9.54
N ILE A 92 -7.98 2.32 9.18
CA ILE A 92 -9.39 2.22 9.61
C ILE A 92 -9.67 0.85 10.23
#